data_AF-A0A075FJG8-F1
#
_entry.id   AF-A0A075FJG8-F1
#
_cell.length_a   1.000
_cell.length_b   1.000
_cell.length_c   1.000
_cell.angle_alpha   90.00
_cell.angle_beta   90.00
_cell.angle_gamma   90.00
#
_symmetry.space_group_name_H-M   'P 1'
#
loop_
_entity.id
_entity.type
_entity.pdbx_description
1 polymer ?
#
loop_
_entity_poly.entity_id
_entity_poly.type
_entity_poly.pdbx_seq_one_letter_code
_entity_poly.pdbx_strand_id
1 'polypeptide(L)'
;MLPLNPDNSAKKIRLTFEKEFDIKIGVIISDTFGRPFRSGQTDVAIGVSGIAPLLNYRGIKDSYGKNINVTSIAIADELASSAELVLGKTTDSPVALIRGYDFKHSTKNSKLLIMPKNKSLFS
;
A
#
# COMPACT_ATOMS: atom_id res chain seq x y z
N MET A 1 16.56 -7.63 -7.69
CA MET A 1 17.03 -6.22 -7.54
C MET A 1 15.79 -5.36 -7.38
N LEU A 2 15.70 -4.53 -6.35
CA LEU A 2 14.54 -3.65 -6.17
C LEU A 2 14.51 -2.57 -7.26
N PRO A 3 13.32 -2.12 -7.72
CA PRO A 3 13.22 -1.02 -8.68
C PRO A 3 13.89 0.24 -8.11
N LEU A 4 14.61 0.98 -8.95
CA LEU A 4 15.25 2.24 -8.53
C LEU A 4 14.24 3.26 -8.00
N ASN A 5 13.01 3.24 -8.54
CA ASN A 5 11.90 4.06 -8.09
C ASN A 5 10.56 3.32 -8.27
N PRO A 6 10.12 2.55 -7.27
CA PRO A 6 8.89 1.75 -7.36
C PRO A 6 7.64 2.62 -7.55
N ASP A 7 7.56 3.79 -6.92
CA ASP A 7 6.44 4.72 -7.11
C ASP A 7 6.29 5.16 -8.58
N ASN A 8 7.41 5.44 -9.26
CA ASN A 8 7.39 5.80 -10.67
C ASN A 8 7.00 4.60 -11.56
N SER A 9 7.45 3.39 -11.23
CA SER A 9 7.00 2.18 -11.92
C SER A 9 5.49 1.97 -11.76
N ALA A 10 4.96 2.10 -10.55
CA ALA A 10 3.52 2.02 -10.26
C ALA A 10 2.73 3.07 -11.07
N LYS A 11 3.24 4.31 -11.12
CA LYS A 11 2.64 5.40 -11.90
C LYS A 11 2.60 5.10 -13.40
N LYS A 12 3.68 4.57 -13.96
CA LYS A 12 3.72 4.21 -15.40
C LYS A 12 2.68 3.14 -15.72
N ILE A 13 2.63 2.07 -14.93
CA ILE A 13 1.63 1.00 -15.09
C ILE A 13 0.22 1.59 -15.03
N ARG A 14 -0.07 2.39 -14.00
CA ARG A 14 -1.37 3.04 -13.83
C ARG A 14 -1.75 3.84 -15.08
N LEU A 15 -0.89 4.79 -15.50
CA LEU A 15 -1.18 5.66 -16.63
C LEU A 15 -1.35 4.90 -17.95
N THR A 16 -0.60 3.82 -18.17
CA THR A 16 -0.79 2.96 -19.34
C THR A 16 -2.18 2.32 -19.34
N PHE A 17 -2.59 1.69 -18.24
CA PHE A 17 -3.90 1.06 -18.12
C PHE A 17 -5.05 2.05 -18.18
N GLU A 18 -4.94 3.19 -17.49
CA GLU A 18 -5.97 4.24 -17.54
C GLU A 18 -6.15 4.77 -18.97
N LYS A 19 -5.05 4.93 -19.72
CA LYS A 19 -5.10 5.38 -21.13
C LYS A 19 -5.68 4.33 -22.07
N GLU A 20 -5.34 3.06 -21.87
CA GLU A 20 -5.69 1.99 -22.80
C GLU A 20 -7.12 1.47 -22.58
N PHE A 21 -7.62 1.51 -21.34
CA PHE A 21 -8.91 0.92 -20.96
C PHE A 21 -9.94 1.93 -20.42
N ASP A 22 -9.60 3.22 -20.31
CA ASP A 22 -10.48 4.28 -19.77
C ASP A 22 -11.07 3.96 -18.38
N ILE A 23 -10.26 3.31 -17.54
CA ILE A 23 -10.59 2.97 -16.15
C ILE A 23 -9.79 3.82 -15.17
N LYS A 24 -10.21 3.85 -13.90
CA LYS A 24 -9.43 4.43 -12.79
C LYS A 24 -9.00 3.33 -11.84
N ILE A 25 -7.70 3.23 -11.59
CA ILE A 25 -7.13 2.17 -10.76
C ILE A 25 -6.08 2.69 -9.79
N GLY A 26 -5.94 1.98 -8.67
CA GLY A 26 -4.77 2.04 -7.81
C GLY A 26 -3.77 0.97 -8.24
N VAL A 27 -2.48 1.30 -8.21
CA VAL A 27 -1.39 0.35 -8.45
C VAL A 27 -0.47 0.36 -7.24
N ILE A 28 -0.19 -0.83 -6.72
CA ILE A 28 0.75 -1.08 -5.62
C ILE A 28 1.82 -2.03 -6.14
N ILE A 29 3.08 -1.69 -5.91
CA ILE A 29 4.21 -2.62 -6.06
C ILE A 29 4.56 -3.10 -4.66
N SER A 30 4.50 -4.40 -4.45
CA SER A 30 4.88 -5.04 -3.19
C SER A 30 6.26 -5.69 -3.26
N ASP A 31 6.83 -5.93 -2.09
CA ASP A 31 7.95 -6.85 -1.91
C ASP A 31 7.86 -7.49 -0.52
N THR A 32 8.59 -8.59 -0.32
CA THR A 32 8.48 -9.46 0.84
C THR A 32 9.41 -9.05 1.96
N PHE A 33 8.84 -8.75 3.12
CA PHE A 33 9.59 -8.28 4.28
C PHE A 33 9.36 -9.18 5.50
N GLY A 34 10.42 -9.38 6.28
CA GLY A 34 10.30 -9.78 7.68
C GLY A 34 9.81 -8.59 8.53
N ARG A 35 9.35 -8.86 9.75
CA ARG A 35 8.95 -7.79 10.68
C ARG A 35 9.34 -8.10 12.12
N PRO A 36 9.73 -7.10 12.93
CA PRO A 36 10.17 -7.32 14.30
C PRO A 36 9.18 -8.16 15.11
N PHE A 37 9.73 -9.03 15.96
CA PHE A 37 8.99 -9.83 16.95
C PHE A 37 8.00 -10.86 16.37
N ARG A 38 8.05 -11.16 15.06
CA ARG A 38 7.19 -12.18 14.43
C ARG A 38 7.99 -13.10 13.52
N SER A 39 7.64 -14.38 13.56
CA SER A 39 8.13 -15.36 12.58
C SER A 39 7.35 -15.24 11.27
N GLY A 40 8.02 -15.54 10.16
CA GLY A 40 7.46 -15.46 8.81
C GLY A 40 7.60 -14.09 8.17
N GLN A 41 7.28 -14.03 6.87
CA GLN A 41 7.34 -12.82 6.05
C GLN A 41 5.93 -12.37 5.65
N THR A 42 5.82 -11.13 5.18
CA THR A 42 4.60 -10.62 4.53
C THR A 42 5.00 -9.60 3.49
N ASP A 43 4.16 -9.44 2.48
CA ASP A 43 4.36 -8.41 1.48
C ASP A 43 3.90 -7.05 2.01
N VAL A 44 4.72 -6.03 1.76
CA VAL A 44 4.46 -4.63 2.09
C VAL A 44 4.59 -3.78 0.83
N ALA A 45 3.96 -2.61 0.81
CA ALA A 45 4.00 -1.72 -0.34
C ALA A 45 5.33 -0.96 -0.40
N ILE A 46 6.07 -1.14 -1.49
CA ILE A 46 7.30 -0.39 -1.78
C ILE A 46 7.07 0.75 -2.79
N GLY A 47 5.98 0.68 -3.57
CA GLY A 47 5.58 1.72 -4.52
C GLY A 47 4.06 1.84 -4.64
N VAL A 48 3.55 3.06 -4.74
CA VAL A 48 2.10 3.33 -4.77
C VAL A 48 1.74 4.41 -5.79
N SER A 49 0.67 4.20 -6.55
CA SER A 49 0.09 5.23 -7.44
C SER A 49 -1.44 5.12 -7.54
N GLY A 50 -2.15 6.25 -7.58
CA GLY A 50 -3.60 6.28 -7.78
C GLY A 50 -4.43 5.90 -6.55
N ILE A 51 -3.81 5.56 -5.43
CA ILE A 51 -4.47 5.19 -4.18
C ILE A 51 -3.79 5.88 -2.99
N ALA A 52 -4.58 6.28 -1.98
CA ALA A 52 -4.04 6.79 -0.73
C ALA A 52 -3.37 5.65 0.06
N PRO A 53 -2.06 5.73 0.37
CA PRO A 53 -1.36 4.66 1.07
C PRO A 53 -1.75 4.55 2.55
N LEU A 54 -2.26 5.65 3.12
CA LEU A 54 -2.70 5.75 4.51
C LEU A 54 -4.16 6.20 4.58
N LEU A 55 -4.93 5.58 5.47
CA LEU A 55 -6.24 6.05 5.91
C LEU A 55 -6.11 6.62 7.33
N ASN A 56 -6.29 7.93 7.46
CA ASN A 56 -6.14 8.62 8.73
C ASN A 56 -7.51 8.91 9.35
N TYR A 57 -7.76 8.37 10.54
CA TYR A 57 -8.99 8.58 11.30
C TYR A 57 -8.91 9.75 12.29
N ARG A 58 -7.78 10.46 12.34
CA ARG A 58 -7.60 11.56 13.29
C ARG A 58 -8.69 12.62 13.11
N GLY A 59 -9.40 12.90 14.20
CA GLY A 59 -10.50 13.87 14.23
C GLY A 59 -11.84 13.32 13.75
N ILE A 60 -11.92 12.04 13.38
CA ILE A 60 -13.19 11.35 13.13
C ILE A 60 -13.75 10.86 14.48
N LYS A 61 -15.07 10.96 14.65
CA LYS A 61 -15.77 10.37 15.79
C LYS A 61 -16.01 8.88 15.53
N ASP A 62 -15.75 8.05 16.53
CA ASP A 62 -16.14 6.64 16.50
C ASP A 62 -17.66 6.46 16.66
N SER A 63 -18.12 5.21 16.65
CA SER A 63 -19.53 4.85 16.85
C SER A 63 -20.09 5.23 18.22
N TYR A 64 -19.23 5.60 19.18
CA TYR A 64 -19.60 6.05 20.52
C TYR A 64 -19.44 7.58 20.68
N GLY A 65 -19.17 8.30 19.59
CA GLY A 65 -19.02 9.75 19.57
C GLY A 65 -17.70 10.28 20.14
N LYS A 66 -16.72 9.40 20.43
CA LYS A 66 -15.39 9.80 20.92
C LYS A 66 -14.46 10.10 19.75
N ASN A 67 -13.61 11.12 19.92
CA ASN A 67 -12.62 11.46 18.91
C ASN A 67 -11.54 10.38 18.82
N ILE A 68 -11.28 9.90 17.61
CA ILE A 68 -10.14 9.03 17.34
C ILE A 68 -8.88 9.91 17.31
N ASN A 69 -8.00 9.68 18.29
CA ASN A 69 -6.85 10.55 18.53
C ASN A 69 -5.68 10.24 17.59
N VAL A 70 -5.38 8.96 17.32
CA VAL A 70 -4.22 8.53 16.52
C VAL A 70 -4.46 7.15 15.93
N THR A 71 -5.11 7.07 14.77
CA THR A 71 -5.17 5.82 14.01
C THR A 71 -4.96 6.12 12.54
N SER A 72 -3.85 5.65 12.00
CA SER A 72 -3.54 5.71 10.58
C SER A 72 -3.33 4.28 10.10
N ILE A 73 -4.26 3.78 9.29
CA ILE A 73 -4.17 2.44 8.73
C ILE A 73 -3.29 2.49 7.48
N ALA A 74 -2.33 1.58 7.39
CA ALA A 74 -1.49 1.41 6.20
C ALA A 74 -2.21 0.58 5.14
N ILE A 75 -3.23 1.18 4.52
CA ILE A 75 -4.09 0.52 3.51
C ILE A 75 -3.27 -0.14 2.40
N ALA A 76 -2.21 0.52 1.92
CA ALA A 76 -1.38 -0.07 0.88
C ALA A 76 -0.65 -1.35 1.34
N ASP A 77 -0.21 -1.41 2.60
CA ASP A 77 0.42 -2.61 3.16
C ASP A 77 -0.61 -3.72 3.39
N GLU A 78 -1.82 -3.40 3.89
CA GLU A 78 -2.88 -4.40 4.07
C GLU A 78 -3.28 -5.06 2.74
N LEU A 79 -3.41 -4.27 1.67
CA LEU A 79 -3.71 -4.77 0.34
C LEU A 79 -2.55 -5.60 -0.23
N ALA A 80 -1.31 -5.15 -0.07
CA ALA A 80 -0.11 -5.89 -0.49
C ALA A 80 0.00 -7.24 0.23
N SER A 81 -0.16 -7.24 1.56
CA SER A 81 -0.14 -8.45 2.38
C SER A 81 -1.25 -9.43 2.00
N SER A 82 -2.44 -8.93 1.63
CA SER A 82 -3.55 -9.76 1.18
C SER A 82 -3.29 -10.37 -0.20
N ALA A 83 -2.70 -9.59 -1.11
CA ALA A 83 -2.38 -10.03 -2.47
C ALA A 83 -1.38 -11.19 -2.47
N GLU A 84 -0.42 -11.21 -1.54
CA GLU A 84 0.55 -12.32 -1.42
C GLU A 84 -0.12 -13.69 -1.28
N LEU A 85 -1.28 -13.77 -0.62
CA LEU A 85 -1.98 -15.04 -0.41
C LEU A 85 -2.48 -15.68 -1.71
N VAL A 86 -2.66 -14.89 -2.77
CA VAL A 86 -3.10 -15.37 -4.09
C VAL A 86 -1.97 -15.37 -5.12
N LEU A 87 -0.97 -14.49 -4.96
CA LEU A 87 0.26 -14.52 -5.77
C LEU A 87 1.03 -15.79 -5.46
N GLY A 88 1.30 -16.07 -4.19
CA GLY A 88 2.15 -17.18 -3.77
C GLY A 88 3.60 -17.07 -4.26
N LYS A 89 4.52 -17.75 -3.57
CA LYS A 89 5.96 -17.67 -3.89
C LYS A 89 6.43 -18.60 -5.01
N THR A 90 5.60 -19.56 -5.39
CA THR A 90 5.95 -20.60 -6.37
C THR A 90 5.06 -20.57 -7.61
N THR A 91 4.11 -19.63 -7.67
CA THR A 91 3.32 -19.44 -8.86
C THR A 91 4.02 -18.42 -9.75
N ASP A 92 3.94 -18.61 -11.06
CA ASP A 92 4.50 -17.66 -12.04
C ASP A 92 3.53 -16.50 -12.30
N SER A 93 2.77 -16.08 -11.27
CA SER A 93 1.78 -15.02 -11.35
C SER A 93 2.26 -13.78 -10.60
N PRO A 94 2.86 -12.79 -11.30
CA PRO A 94 3.45 -11.62 -10.64
C PRO A 94 2.44 -10.51 -10.34
N VAL A 95 1.15 -10.71 -10.62
CA VAL A 95 0.12 -9.67 -10.53
C VAL A 95 -1.18 -10.24 -9.96
N ALA A 96 -1.75 -9.54 -8.98
CA ALA A 96 -3.06 -9.82 -8.41
C ALA A 96 -4.01 -8.64 -8.63
N LEU A 97 -5.29 -8.93 -8.84
CA LEU A 97 -6.35 -7.94 -8.98
C LEU A 97 -7.26 -7.96 -7.75
N ILE A 98 -7.29 -6.86 -7.01
CA ILE A 98 -8.21 -6.67 -5.89
C ILE A 98 -9.41 -5.84 -6.37
N ARG A 99 -10.62 -6.36 -6.16
CA ARG A 99 -11.90 -5.69 -6.51
C ARG A 99 -12.80 -5.58 -5.29
N GLY A 100 -13.69 -4.58 -5.29
CA GLY A 100 -14.69 -4.37 -4.23
C GLY A 100 -14.23 -3.52 -3.06
N TYR A 101 -12.96 -3.11 -3.02
CA TYR A 101 -12.47 -2.14 -2.04
C TYR A 101 -12.64 -0.70 -2.57
N ASP A 102 -13.41 0.13 -1.86
CA ASP A 102 -13.61 1.54 -2.18
C ASP A 102 -12.42 2.38 -1.68
N PHE A 103 -11.39 2.48 -2.51
CA PHE A 103 -10.18 3.21 -2.16
C PHE A 103 -10.27 4.69 -2.55
N LYS A 104 -9.68 5.55 -1.71
CA LYS A 104 -9.55 6.97 -2.03
C LYS A 104 -8.43 7.20 -3.04
N HIS A 105 -8.76 7.78 -4.19
CA HIS A 105 -7.75 8.23 -5.15
C HIS A 105 -6.83 9.30 -4.54
N SER A 106 -5.53 9.24 -4.85
CA SER A 106 -4.53 10.14 -4.28
C SER A 106 -3.31 10.28 -5.20
N THR A 107 -2.63 11.43 -5.09
CA THR A 107 -1.32 11.69 -5.69
C THR A 107 -0.15 11.39 -4.74
N LYS A 108 -0.45 10.99 -3.50
CA LYS A 108 0.54 10.56 -2.49
C LYS A 108 1.14 9.20 -2.87
N ASN A 109 2.31 8.90 -2.30
CA ASN A 109 3.14 7.75 -2.68
C ASN A 109 3.64 6.96 -1.46
N SER A 110 4.42 5.90 -1.68
CA SER A 110 4.83 4.96 -0.62
C SER A 110 5.67 5.61 0.49
N LYS A 111 6.30 6.77 0.24
CA LYS A 111 7.08 7.49 1.26
C LYS A 111 6.30 7.84 2.52
N LEU A 112 4.97 7.93 2.45
CA LEU A 112 4.14 8.15 3.65
C LEU A 112 4.09 6.96 4.59
N LEU A 113 4.36 5.75 4.09
CA LEU A 113 4.47 4.52 4.90
C LEU A 113 5.79 4.48 5.68
N ILE A 114 6.80 5.20 5.21
CA ILE A 114 8.11 5.23 5.83
C ILE A 114 8.08 6.19 7.02
N MET A 115 8.33 5.64 8.20
CA MET A 115 8.46 6.45 9.41
C MET A 115 9.67 7.41 9.28
N PRO A 116 9.48 8.72 9.50
CA PRO A 116 10.59 9.67 9.49
C PRO A 116 11.66 9.31 10.53
N LYS A 117 12.94 9.48 10.19
CA LYS A 117 14.07 9.13 11.07
C LYS A 117 13.98 9.76 12.47
N ASN A 118 13.52 11.01 12.56
CA ASN A 118 13.37 11.70 13.84
C ASN A 118 12.24 11.16 14.73
N LYS A 119 11.39 10.27 14.22
CA LYS A 119 10.34 9.56 14.96
C LYS A 119 10.67 8.09 15.18
N SER A 120 11.68 7.56 14.47
CA SER A 120 12.07 6.18 14.60
C SER A 120 12.97 5.99 15.82
N LEU A 121 12.57 5.09 16.72
CA LEU A 121 13.43 4.61 17.81
C LEU A 121 14.41 3.53 17.35
N PHE A 122 14.25 3.06 16.10
CA PHE A 122 15.07 2.03 15.47
C PHE A 122 15.78 2.62 14.25
N SER A 123 17.01 2.16 13.98
CA SER A 123 17.87 2.67 12.91
C SER A 123 17.38 2.32 11.52
#